data_AF-A0A1I8A2A1-F1
#
_entry.id   AF-A0A1I8A2A1-F1
#
_cell.length_a   1.000
_cell.length_b   1.000
_cell.length_c   1.000
_cell.angle_alpha   90.00
_cell.angle_beta   90.00
_cell.angle_gamma   90.00
#
_symmetry.space_group_name_H-M   'P 1'
#
loop_
_entity.id
_entity.type
_entity.pdbx_description
1 polymer ?
#
loop_
_entity_poly.entity_id
_entity_poly.type
_entity_poly.pdbx_seq_one_letter_code
_entity_poly.pdbx_strand_id
1 'polypeptide(L)'
;MGYIPSRYKEITLDHLQKLVDFIRPVKNKRHPLRKDYFSLCFLSLHPGSEWINEKVLSMRLPVDSVELWIDASEEMEQFFESAGFLYFVSCRASDMKQHTIDTILEKFSPVDNGFLNITMSLNITQVNKLFEKCALSEKKVAVIVSTSFSMKTIALADLIDFGKYYPTKAVREERTYLRYLDASKLEFRVKNLNGRRLKWQWSDGIVPWKV
;
A
#
# COMPACT_ATOMS: atom_id res chain seq x y z
N MET A 1 27.97 -15.74 -10.53
CA MET A 1 26.98 -15.13 -11.45
C MET A 1 25.79 -16.06 -11.53
N GLY A 2 24.61 -15.62 -11.10
CA GLY A 2 23.38 -16.41 -11.18
C GLY A 2 22.84 -16.45 -12.61
N TYR A 3 22.21 -17.56 -12.99
CA TYR A 3 21.55 -17.71 -14.29
C TYR A 3 20.34 -16.76 -14.37
N ILE A 4 20.36 -15.85 -15.33
CA ILE A 4 19.24 -14.95 -15.63
C ILE A 4 18.31 -15.70 -16.61
N PRO A 5 17.03 -15.93 -16.27
CA PRO A 5 16.09 -16.55 -17.21
C PRO A 5 15.98 -15.73 -18.50
N SER A 6 15.78 -16.38 -19.65
CA SER A 6 15.77 -15.75 -21.00
C SER A 6 14.73 -14.63 -21.21
N ARG A 7 13.83 -14.41 -20.25
CA ARG A 7 12.83 -13.34 -20.25
C ARG A 7 13.34 -12.01 -19.71
N TYR A 8 14.52 -12.01 -19.10
CA TYR A 8 15.11 -10.81 -18.49
C TYR A 8 16.30 -10.34 -19.31
N LYS A 9 16.40 -9.01 -19.48
CA LYS A 9 17.53 -8.35 -20.11
C LYS A 9 18.23 -7.49 -19.08
N GLU A 10 19.50 -7.76 -18.83
CA GLU A 10 20.33 -6.91 -17.99
C GLU A 10 20.59 -5.57 -18.71
N ILE A 11 20.48 -4.47 -17.97
CA ILE A 11 20.74 -3.12 -18.47
C ILE A 11 21.59 -2.35 -17.46
N THR A 12 22.37 -1.39 -17.94
CA THR A 12 23.13 -0.47 -17.10
C THR A 12 22.23 0.64 -16.55
N LEU A 13 22.69 1.36 -15.52
CA LEU A 13 21.99 2.54 -15.00
C LEU A 13 21.79 3.62 -16.07
N ASP A 14 22.76 3.83 -16.97
CA ASP A 14 22.62 4.78 -18.07
C ASP A 14 21.51 4.38 -19.05
N HIS A 15 21.37 3.08 -19.31
CA HIS A 15 20.27 2.57 -20.14
C HIS A 15 18.92 2.73 -19.43
N LEU A 16 18.87 2.52 -18.11
CA LEU A 16 17.67 2.79 -17.33
C LEU A 16 17.33 4.29 -17.36
N GLN A 17 18.31 5.19 -17.23
CA GLN A 17 18.09 6.64 -17.29
C GLN A 17 17.52 7.05 -18.64
N LYS A 18 18.12 6.56 -19.73
CA LYS A 18 17.60 6.80 -21.09
C LYS A 18 16.16 6.30 -21.25
N LEU A 19 15.83 5.16 -20.66
CA LEU A 19 14.46 4.65 -20.67
C LEU A 19 13.52 5.58 -19.90
N VAL A 20 13.93 6.07 -18.72
CA VAL A 20 13.15 7.01 -17.90
C VAL A 20 12.87 8.31 -18.64
N ASP A 21 13.88 8.86 -19.30
CA ASP A 21 13.76 10.08 -20.10
C ASP A 21 12.84 9.87 -21.31
N PHE A 22 12.88 8.67 -21.90
CA PHE A 22 12.02 8.29 -23.01
C PHE A 22 10.55 8.09 -22.60
N ILE A 23 10.31 7.40 -21.48
CA ILE A 23 8.96 7.13 -20.96
C ILE A 23 8.38 8.30 -20.17
N ARG A 24 9.11 9.43 -20.05
CA ARG A 24 8.78 10.60 -19.23
C ARG A 24 7.26 10.79 -19.23
N PRO A 25 6.61 10.72 -18.05
CA PRO A 25 5.19 10.48 -18.00
C PRO A 25 4.46 11.63 -18.70
N VAL A 26 3.74 11.30 -19.77
CA VAL A 26 2.60 12.11 -20.18
C VAL A 26 1.68 12.05 -18.97
N LYS A 27 1.60 13.16 -18.21
CA LYS A 27 0.77 13.25 -17.00
C LYS A 27 -0.65 12.80 -17.36
N ASN A 28 -0.95 11.52 -17.16
CA ASN A 28 -2.28 11.01 -17.31
C ASN A 28 -3.08 11.70 -16.21
N LYS A 29 -3.87 12.70 -16.61
CA LYS A 29 -4.68 13.50 -15.68
C LYS A 29 -5.77 12.66 -14.99
N ARG A 30 -5.88 11.37 -15.33
CA ARG A 30 -6.90 10.45 -14.81
C ARG A 30 -6.23 9.27 -14.14
N HIS A 31 -6.67 8.96 -12.93
CA HIS A 31 -6.33 7.74 -12.23
C HIS A 31 -6.85 6.51 -12.99
N PRO A 32 -6.13 5.38 -12.98
CA PRO A 32 -6.66 4.13 -13.49
C PRO A 32 -7.89 3.74 -12.67
N LEU A 33 -8.95 3.28 -13.33
CA LEU A 33 -10.15 2.79 -12.65
C LEU A 33 -9.85 1.55 -11.79
N ARG A 34 -8.93 0.72 -12.29
CA ARG A 34 -8.54 -0.56 -11.72
C ARG A 34 -7.04 -0.75 -11.86
N LYS A 35 -6.41 -1.32 -10.84
CA LYS A 35 -5.07 -1.88 -10.93
C LYS A 35 -5.08 -3.09 -11.87
N ASP A 36 -4.49 -2.94 -13.05
CA ASP A 36 -4.07 -4.06 -13.88
C ASP A 36 -2.55 -4.18 -13.77
N TYR A 37 -2.07 -5.36 -13.37
CA TYR A 37 -0.65 -5.58 -13.12
C TYR A 37 0.21 -5.33 -14.37
N PHE A 38 -0.37 -5.52 -15.56
CA PHE A 38 0.34 -5.33 -16.83
C PHE A 38 0.33 -3.90 -17.35
N SER A 39 -0.48 -3.00 -16.77
CA SER A 39 -0.63 -1.63 -17.27
C SER A 39 0.13 -0.59 -16.45
N LEU A 40 0.88 -1.02 -15.43
CA LEU A 40 1.41 -0.17 -14.37
C LEU A 40 2.94 -0.21 -14.34
N CYS A 41 3.55 0.94 -14.08
CA CYS A 41 4.99 1.07 -13.86
C CYS A 41 5.34 0.61 -12.44
N PHE A 42 5.94 -0.58 -12.34
CA PHE A 42 6.27 -1.21 -11.07
C PHE A 42 7.77 -1.12 -10.74
N LEU A 43 8.11 -0.64 -9.55
CA LEU A 43 9.46 -0.67 -8.99
C LEU A 43 9.54 -1.67 -7.84
N SER A 44 10.45 -2.66 -7.94
CA SER A 44 10.75 -3.62 -6.87
C SER A 44 12.21 -3.51 -6.45
N LEU A 45 12.47 -3.19 -5.19
CA LEU A 45 13.82 -3.14 -4.61
C LEU A 45 13.89 -4.09 -3.42
N HIS A 46 14.93 -4.92 -3.38
CA HIS A 46 15.15 -5.95 -2.36
C HIS A 46 16.49 -5.76 -1.64
N PRO A 47 16.68 -6.38 -0.46
CA PRO A 47 17.93 -6.27 0.30
C PRO A 47 19.13 -6.90 -0.44
N GLY A 48 20.34 -6.48 -0.08
CA GLY A 48 21.59 -7.03 -0.62
C GLY A 48 22.08 -6.35 -1.89
N SER A 49 21.54 -5.17 -2.21
CA SER A 49 21.95 -4.34 -3.36
C SER A 49 21.84 -2.85 -3.02
N GLU A 50 22.23 -2.47 -1.80
CA GLU A 50 22.02 -1.13 -1.23
C GLU A 50 22.55 -0.03 -2.16
N TRP A 51 23.77 -0.20 -2.68
CA TRP A 51 24.42 0.77 -3.57
C TRP A 51 23.64 1.04 -4.87
N ILE A 52 22.90 0.05 -5.41
CA ILE A 52 22.11 0.24 -6.64
C ILE A 52 20.71 0.74 -6.29
N ASN A 53 20.15 0.32 -5.16
CA ASN A 53 18.83 0.72 -4.70
C ASN A 53 18.77 2.24 -4.49
N GLU A 54 19.76 2.83 -3.81
CA GLU A 54 19.86 4.28 -3.62
C GLU A 54 19.95 5.02 -4.96
N LYS A 55 20.77 4.51 -5.89
CA LYS A 55 20.89 5.11 -7.24
C LYS A 55 19.56 5.06 -7.99
N VAL A 56 18.86 3.93 -7.99
CA VAL A 56 17.56 3.79 -8.64
C VAL A 56 16.51 4.73 -8.03
N LEU A 57 16.48 4.88 -6.70
CA LEU A 57 15.59 5.84 -6.03
C LEU A 57 15.92 7.29 -6.40
N SER A 58 17.22 7.63 -6.49
CA SER A 58 17.68 8.97 -6.87
C SER A 58 17.25 9.39 -8.29
N MET A 59 16.99 8.42 -9.17
CA MET A 59 16.49 8.65 -10.54
C MET A 59 15.02 9.07 -10.56
N ARG A 60 14.29 8.96 -9.44
CA ARG A 60 12.88 9.39 -9.28
C ARG A 60 11.99 8.86 -10.41
N LEU A 61 12.08 7.55 -10.62
CA LEU A 61 11.36 6.86 -11.69
C LEU A 61 9.85 7.19 -11.63
N PRO A 62 9.19 7.44 -12.78
CA PRO A 62 7.76 7.73 -12.84
C PRO A 62 6.96 6.44 -12.65
N VAL A 63 6.91 5.93 -11.43
CA VAL A 63 6.20 4.72 -11.06
C VAL A 63 4.88 5.02 -10.37
N ASP A 64 3.96 4.08 -10.52
CA ASP A 64 2.62 4.12 -9.94
C ASP A 64 2.42 2.97 -8.92
N SER A 65 3.41 2.09 -8.82
CA SER A 65 3.40 0.90 -7.98
C SER A 65 4.80 0.61 -7.46
N VAL A 66 4.92 0.35 -6.16
CA VAL A 66 6.22 0.12 -5.51
C VAL A 66 6.19 -1.06 -4.54
N GLU A 67 7.28 -1.81 -4.55
CA GLU A 67 7.63 -2.82 -3.55
C GLU A 67 9.06 -2.55 -3.07
N LEU A 68 9.20 -1.96 -1.89
CA LEU A 68 10.48 -1.54 -1.32
C LEU A 68 10.74 -2.33 -0.05
N TRP A 69 11.65 -3.29 -0.13
CA TRP A 69 12.13 -4.09 1.01
C TRP A 69 13.59 -3.75 1.25
N ILE A 70 13.85 -2.54 1.70
CA ILE A 70 15.18 -1.95 1.88
C ILE A 70 15.17 -1.12 3.17
N ASP A 71 16.35 -0.79 3.69
CA ASP A 71 16.45 0.12 4.83
C ASP A 71 16.00 1.53 4.45
N ALA A 72 15.50 2.29 5.42
CA ALA A 72 15.13 3.67 5.21
C ALA A 72 16.39 4.49 4.87
N SER A 73 16.32 5.27 3.79
CA SER A 73 17.38 6.18 3.35
C SER A 73 16.79 7.52 2.93
N GLU A 74 17.63 8.56 2.83
CA GLU A 74 17.19 9.88 2.38
C GLU A 74 16.64 9.83 0.94
N GLU A 75 17.19 8.98 0.09
CA GLU A 75 16.73 8.77 -1.29
C GLU A 75 15.32 8.18 -1.31
N MET A 76 15.00 7.29 -0.37
CA MET A 76 13.65 6.73 -0.23
C MET A 76 12.65 7.81 0.17
N GLU A 77 13.02 8.68 1.12
CA GLU A 77 12.20 9.82 1.55
C GLU A 77 11.92 10.76 0.37
N GLN A 78 12.97 11.21 -0.32
CA GLN A 78 12.87 12.09 -1.48
C GLN A 78 12.11 11.45 -2.66
N PHE A 79 12.25 10.13 -2.83
CA PHE A 79 11.49 9.38 -3.83
C PHE A 79 9.99 9.49 -3.56
N PHE A 80 9.53 9.26 -2.32
CA PHE A 80 8.10 9.38 -1.99
C PHE A 80 7.60 10.81 -2.05
N GLU A 81 8.40 11.80 -1.64
CA GLU A 81 8.03 13.23 -1.75
C GLU A 81 7.75 13.63 -3.21
N SER A 82 8.62 13.18 -4.12
CA SER A 82 8.52 13.47 -5.55
C SER A 82 7.55 12.56 -6.32
N ALA A 83 7.16 11.43 -5.74
CA ALA A 83 6.24 10.48 -6.37
C ALA A 83 4.87 11.11 -6.68
N GLY A 84 4.23 10.60 -7.72
CA GLY A 84 2.82 10.85 -8.01
C GLY A 84 1.90 10.01 -7.11
N PHE A 85 0.71 9.71 -7.59
CA PHE A 85 -0.18 8.78 -6.91
C PHE A 85 0.32 7.35 -7.05
N LEU A 86 0.23 6.59 -5.95
CA LEU A 86 0.63 5.19 -5.88
C LEU A 86 -0.60 4.30 -5.63
N TYR A 87 -0.77 3.26 -6.43
CA TYR A 87 -1.92 2.35 -6.38
C TYR A 87 -1.59 1.01 -5.70
N PHE A 88 -0.30 0.67 -5.69
CA PHE A 88 0.23 -0.48 -4.97
C PHE A 88 1.48 -0.04 -4.21
N VAL A 89 1.46 -0.21 -2.90
CA VAL A 89 2.59 0.12 -2.03
C VAL A 89 2.83 -1.04 -1.10
N SER A 90 3.99 -1.68 -1.22
CA SER A 90 4.48 -2.71 -0.31
C SER A 90 5.81 -2.21 0.25
N CYS A 91 5.79 -1.63 1.44
CA CYS A 91 6.96 -0.97 2.02
C CYS A 91 7.36 -1.65 3.33
N ARG A 92 8.58 -2.17 3.35
CA ARG A 92 9.23 -2.75 4.52
C ARG A 92 10.58 -2.07 4.73
N ALA A 93 10.58 -1.06 5.57
CA ALA A 93 11.78 -0.35 6.02
C ALA A 93 11.76 -0.23 7.55
N SER A 94 12.91 -0.49 8.18
CA SER A 94 13.16 -0.12 9.58
C SER A 94 13.35 1.40 9.70
N ASP A 95 12.99 1.96 10.86
CA ASP A 95 13.37 3.31 11.29
C ASP A 95 12.99 4.48 10.36
N MET A 96 11.98 4.29 9.51
CA MET A 96 11.45 5.36 8.67
C MET A 96 10.85 6.49 9.52
N LYS A 97 11.18 7.74 9.16
CA LYS A 97 10.67 8.93 9.83
C LYS A 97 9.15 9.06 9.65
N GLN A 98 8.47 9.65 10.63
CA GLN A 98 7.00 9.81 10.60
C GLN A 98 6.51 10.62 9.40
N HIS A 99 7.26 11.65 8.99
CA HIS A 99 6.89 12.48 7.83
C HIS A 99 6.83 11.64 6.54
N THR A 100 7.70 10.64 6.40
CA THR A 100 7.75 9.78 5.22
C THR A 100 6.56 8.83 5.20
N ILE A 101 6.15 8.31 6.35
CA ILE A 101 4.92 7.52 6.49
C ILE A 101 3.72 8.38 6.06
N ASP A 102 3.60 9.61 6.58
CA ASP A 102 2.52 10.53 6.19
C ASP A 102 2.51 10.80 4.68
N THR A 103 3.70 10.99 4.10
CA THR A 103 3.88 11.16 2.65
C THR A 103 3.37 9.93 1.89
N ILE A 104 3.74 8.71 2.29
CA ILE A 104 3.26 7.47 1.67
C ILE A 104 1.73 7.39 1.74
N LEU A 105 1.14 7.70 2.88
CA LEU A 105 -0.32 7.68 3.07
C LEU A 105 -1.03 8.73 2.21
N GLU A 106 -0.41 9.90 2.00
CA GLU A 106 -0.89 10.94 1.10
C GLU A 106 -0.86 10.47 -0.35
N LYS A 107 0.29 9.93 -0.81
CA LYS A 107 0.50 9.46 -2.19
C LYS A 107 -0.33 8.24 -2.53
N PHE A 108 -0.63 7.37 -1.56
CA PHE A 108 -1.48 6.20 -1.79
C PHE A 108 -2.88 6.61 -2.27
N SER A 109 -3.34 6.07 -3.39
CA SER A 109 -4.67 6.34 -3.94
C SER A 109 -5.45 5.03 -4.07
N PRO A 110 -6.57 4.85 -3.34
CA PRO A 110 -7.38 3.65 -3.47
C PRO A 110 -7.95 3.51 -4.89
N VAL A 111 -7.71 2.36 -5.51
CA VAL A 111 -8.29 1.94 -6.79
C VAL A 111 -8.75 0.50 -6.69
N ASP A 112 -9.53 0.00 -7.64
CA ASP A 112 -9.94 -1.40 -7.61
C ASP A 112 -8.74 -2.34 -7.75
N ASN A 113 -8.62 -3.29 -6.83
CA ASN A 113 -7.45 -4.15 -6.60
C ASN A 113 -6.17 -3.40 -6.17
N GLY A 114 -6.33 -2.19 -5.64
CA GLY A 114 -5.26 -1.46 -4.97
C GLY A 114 -4.80 -2.16 -3.70
N PHE A 115 -3.55 -1.90 -3.31
CA PHE A 115 -2.95 -2.55 -2.14
C PHE A 115 -2.00 -1.63 -1.40
N LEU A 116 -2.09 -1.64 -0.07
CA LEU A 116 -1.16 -0.96 0.81
C LEU A 116 -0.69 -1.95 1.87
N ASN A 117 0.61 -2.15 1.99
CA ASN A 117 1.24 -2.93 3.05
C ASN A 117 2.43 -2.15 3.59
N ILE A 118 2.28 -1.62 4.80
CA ILE A 118 3.33 -0.89 5.49
C ILE A 118 3.65 -1.64 6.78
N THR A 119 4.91 -2.05 6.96
CA THR A 119 5.33 -2.74 8.19
C THR A 119 5.59 -1.80 9.35
N MET A 120 5.80 -0.51 9.08
CA MET A 120 6.03 0.54 10.06
C MET A 120 4.77 0.77 10.90
N SER A 121 4.96 1.19 12.15
CA SER A 121 3.88 1.35 13.11
C SER A 121 3.17 2.69 12.91
N LEU A 122 1.90 2.63 12.53
CA LEU A 122 1.04 3.80 12.40
C LEU A 122 0.42 4.15 13.76
N ASN A 123 0.33 5.46 14.03
CA ASN A 123 -0.44 5.97 15.17
C ASN A 123 -1.95 5.98 14.87
N ILE A 124 -2.77 6.21 15.89
CA ILE A 124 -4.24 6.21 15.80
C ILE A 124 -4.74 7.18 14.72
N THR A 125 -4.17 8.39 14.67
CA THR A 125 -4.54 9.42 13.69
C THR A 125 -4.26 8.97 12.25
N GLN A 126 -3.10 8.37 12.00
CA GLN A 126 -2.73 7.84 10.68
C GLN A 126 -3.63 6.67 10.26
N VAL A 127 -3.91 5.76 11.18
CA VAL A 127 -4.82 4.63 10.95
C VAL A 127 -6.22 5.13 10.57
N ASN A 128 -6.76 6.12 11.30
CA ASN A 128 -8.09 6.65 11.04
C ASN A 128 -8.18 7.41 9.71
N LYS A 129 -7.19 8.25 9.40
CA LYS A 129 -7.12 8.96 8.11
C LYS A 129 -7.07 7.97 6.93
N LEU A 130 -6.23 6.93 7.04
CA LEU A 130 -6.11 5.91 6.00
C LEU A 130 -7.40 5.11 5.84
N PHE A 131 -8.03 4.73 6.95
CA PHE A 131 -9.31 4.03 6.94
C PHE A 131 -10.39 4.85 6.24
N GLU A 132 -10.60 6.10 6.65
CA GLU A 132 -11.61 7.00 6.08
C GLU A 132 -11.37 7.20 4.58
N LYS A 133 -10.11 7.42 4.17
CA LYS A 133 -9.71 7.53 2.77
C LYS A 133 -10.12 6.30 1.96
N CYS A 134 -9.92 5.09 2.49
CA CYS A 134 -10.31 3.85 1.82
C CYS A 134 -11.82 3.63 1.83
N ALA A 135 -12.48 3.84 2.96
CA ALA A 135 -13.93 3.64 3.12
C ALA A 135 -14.74 4.56 2.21
N LEU A 136 -14.32 5.82 2.05
CA LEU A 136 -14.98 6.80 1.17
C LEU A 136 -14.68 6.60 -0.32
N SER A 137 -13.64 5.83 -0.67
CA SER A 137 -13.25 5.63 -2.07
C SER A 137 -14.19 4.70 -2.85
N GLU A 138 -14.96 3.87 -2.13
CA GLU A 138 -15.81 2.83 -2.71
C GLU A 138 -15.04 1.89 -3.67
N LYS A 139 -13.75 1.64 -3.38
CA LYS A 139 -12.87 0.78 -4.18
C LYS A 139 -12.53 -0.54 -3.49
N LYS A 140 -12.29 -1.57 -4.31
CA LYS A 140 -11.85 -2.90 -3.86
C LYS A 140 -10.38 -2.87 -3.46
N VAL A 141 -10.08 -2.40 -2.26
CA VAL A 141 -8.72 -2.21 -1.77
C VAL A 141 -8.40 -3.19 -0.64
N ALA A 142 -7.13 -3.60 -0.55
CA ALA A 142 -6.61 -4.36 0.59
C ALA A 142 -5.51 -3.56 1.29
N VAL A 143 -5.62 -3.43 2.60
CA VAL A 143 -4.69 -2.65 3.42
C VAL A 143 -4.16 -3.53 4.55
N ILE A 144 -2.85 -3.56 4.74
CA ILE A 144 -2.17 -4.23 5.84
C ILE A 144 -1.26 -3.21 6.52
N VAL A 145 -1.52 -2.92 7.79
CA VAL A 145 -0.74 -1.93 8.55
C VAL A 145 -0.36 -2.47 9.92
N SER A 146 0.84 -2.10 10.37
CA SER A 146 1.21 -2.27 11.78
C SER A 146 0.74 -1.07 12.60
N THR A 147 0.34 -1.28 13.84
CA THR A 147 -0.10 -0.23 14.76
C THR A 147 0.94 -0.03 15.86
N SER A 148 1.16 1.22 16.29
CA SER A 148 2.03 1.52 17.43
C SER A 148 1.40 1.14 18.78
N PHE A 149 0.09 0.89 18.78
CA PHE A 149 -0.70 0.46 19.93
C PHE A 149 -1.07 -1.02 19.84
N SER A 150 -1.41 -1.60 20.99
CA SER A 150 -1.87 -2.98 21.09
C SER A 150 -3.38 -3.09 20.88
N MET A 151 -3.81 -3.98 20.00
CA MET A 151 -5.23 -4.32 19.85
C MET A 151 -5.76 -5.19 21.00
N LYS A 152 -4.91 -5.58 21.96
CA LYS A 152 -5.37 -6.20 23.21
C LYS A 152 -5.93 -5.17 24.19
N THR A 153 -5.50 -3.91 24.08
CA THR A 153 -5.86 -2.84 25.01
C THR A 153 -6.93 -1.91 24.46
N ILE A 154 -6.96 -1.72 23.14
CA ILE A 154 -7.94 -0.85 22.46
C ILE A 154 -8.87 -1.76 21.66
N ALA A 155 -10.18 -1.66 21.89
CA ALA A 155 -11.12 -2.39 21.06
C ALA A 155 -11.14 -1.76 19.67
N LEU A 156 -11.30 -2.60 18.65
CA LEU A 156 -11.32 -2.12 17.26
C LEU A 156 -12.44 -1.10 17.01
N ALA A 157 -13.57 -1.23 17.73
CA ALA A 157 -14.68 -0.28 17.69
C ALA A 157 -14.37 1.10 18.31
N ASP A 158 -13.38 1.17 19.20
CA ASP A 158 -12.94 2.44 19.80
C ASP A 158 -11.97 3.19 18.85
N LEU A 159 -11.32 2.45 17.95
CA LEU A 159 -10.38 3.00 16.98
C LEU A 159 -11.10 3.70 15.84
N ILE A 160 -12.10 3.01 15.28
CA ILE A 160 -12.86 3.44 14.12
C ILE A 160 -14.34 3.33 14.45
N ASP A 161 -15.08 4.43 14.29
CA ASP A 161 -16.53 4.41 14.31
C ASP A 161 -17.05 3.75 13.01
N PHE A 162 -17.10 2.42 13.00
CA PHE A 162 -17.63 1.69 11.85
C PHE A 162 -19.10 2.00 11.60
N GLY A 163 -19.87 2.39 12.63
CA GLY A 163 -21.28 2.74 12.50
C GLY A 163 -21.49 3.94 11.58
N LYS A 164 -20.56 4.90 11.58
CA LYS A 164 -20.54 6.04 10.64
C LYS A 164 -20.51 5.60 9.17
N TYR A 165 -19.81 4.51 8.83
CA TYR A 165 -19.56 4.10 7.43
C TYR A 165 -20.40 2.88 7.00
N TYR A 166 -20.73 2.02 7.95
CA TYR A 166 -21.39 0.73 7.78
C TYR A 166 -22.51 0.59 8.82
N PRO A 167 -23.69 1.19 8.58
CA PRO A 167 -24.80 1.18 9.53
C PRO A 167 -25.43 -0.21 9.74
N THR A 168 -25.21 -1.14 8.82
CA THR A 168 -25.72 -2.51 8.92
C THR A 168 -24.93 -3.33 9.92
N LYS A 169 -25.60 -4.27 10.60
CA LYS A 169 -25.04 -5.10 11.67
C LYS A 169 -23.74 -5.80 11.26
N ALA A 170 -22.72 -5.64 12.11
CA ALA A 170 -21.50 -6.43 12.04
C ALA A 170 -21.82 -7.91 12.32
N VAL A 171 -21.39 -8.80 11.43
CA VAL A 171 -21.38 -10.23 11.70
C VAL A 171 -20.02 -10.56 12.32
N ARG A 172 -20.03 -10.93 13.60
CA ARG A 172 -18.83 -11.44 14.26
C ARG A 172 -18.72 -12.93 13.95
N GLU A 173 -17.90 -13.27 12.97
CA GLU A 173 -17.69 -14.66 12.58
C GLU A 173 -16.70 -15.36 13.53
N GLU A 174 -15.70 -14.65 14.11
CA GLU A 174 -14.70 -15.21 15.05
C GLU A 174 -14.09 -14.12 15.98
N ARG A 175 -13.21 -14.48 16.94
CA ARG A 175 -12.55 -13.53 17.87
C ARG A 175 -11.71 -12.45 17.18
N THR A 176 -11.26 -12.69 15.95
CA THR A 176 -10.28 -11.87 15.22
C THR A 176 -10.84 -11.19 13.97
N TYR A 177 -12.15 -11.33 13.70
CA TYR A 177 -12.77 -10.92 12.45
C TYR A 177 -14.06 -10.15 12.68
N LEU A 178 -14.21 -9.00 12.00
CA LEU A 178 -15.49 -8.33 11.83
C LEU A 178 -15.82 -8.19 10.35
N ARG A 179 -17.08 -8.47 10.02
CA ARG A 179 -17.63 -8.40 8.68
C ARG A 179 -18.78 -7.39 8.67
N TYR A 180 -18.72 -6.42 7.78
CA TYR A 180 -19.75 -5.41 7.59
C TYR A 180 -20.31 -5.51 6.17
N LEU A 181 -21.63 -5.65 6.09
CA LEU A 181 -22.37 -5.83 4.84
C LEU A 181 -23.29 -4.63 4.64
N ASP A 182 -23.05 -3.83 3.61
CA ASP A 182 -24.02 -2.82 3.16
C ASP A 182 -24.58 -3.31 1.83
N ALA A 183 -25.92 -3.40 1.71
CA ALA A 183 -26.60 -3.91 0.52
C ALA A 183 -26.29 -3.10 -0.75
N SER A 184 -25.76 -1.87 -0.59
CA SER A 184 -25.40 -0.97 -1.67
C SER A 184 -23.89 -0.76 -1.85
N LYS A 185 -23.05 -1.28 -0.93
CA LYS A 185 -21.60 -1.04 -0.95
C LYS A 185 -20.78 -2.33 -0.91
N LEU A 186 -19.47 -2.17 -1.05
CA LEU A 186 -18.50 -3.23 -0.85
C LEU A 186 -18.60 -3.80 0.57
N GLU A 187 -18.46 -5.11 0.67
CA GLU A 187 -18.24 -5.81 1.92
C GLU A 187 -16.89 -5.38 2.50
N PHE A 188 -16.93 -4.87 3.73
CA PHE A 188 -15.76 -4.53 4.50
C PHE A 188 -15.43 -5.63 5.51
N ARG A 189 -14.18 -6.10 5.48
CA ARG A 189 -13.63 -7.09 6.41
C ARG A 189 -12.42 -6.55 7.12
N VAL A 190 -12.34 -6.81 8.42
CA VAL A 190 -11.17 -6.50 9.23
C VAL A 190 -10.70 -7.72 10.00
N LYS A 191 -9.41 -8.00 9.91
CA LYS A 191 -8.73 -9.09 10.61
C LYS A 191 -7.57 -8.55 11.44
N ASN A 192 -7.51 -8.95 12.70
CA ASN A 192 -6.32 -8.76 13.53
C ASN A 192 -5.38 -9.96 13.32
N LEU A 193 -4.20 -9.74 12.74
CA LEU A 193 -3.27 -10.82 12.37
C LEU A 193 -2.44 -11.33 13.54
N ASN A 194 -2.03 -10.46 14.46
CA ASN A 194 -1.11 -10.83 15.56
C ASN A 194 -1.11 -9.84 16.75
N GLY A 195 -2.21 -9.09 16.95
CA GLY A 195 -2.35 -8.10 18.03
C GLY A 195 -1.77 -6.72 17.71
N ARG A 196 -0.94 -6.58 16.67
CA ARG A 196 -0.38 -5.30 16.22
C ARG A 196 -0.49 -5.06 14.72
N ARG A 197 -1.02 -6.02 13.96
CA ARG A 197 -1.24 -5.86 12.51
C ARG A 197 -2.71 -6.00 12.18
N LEU A 198 -3.22 -4.98 11.50
CA LEU A 198 -4.58 -4.95 10.97
C LEU A 198 -4.53 -5.25 9.48
N LYS A 199 -5.40 -6.15 9.04
CA LYS A 199 -5.71 -6.34 7.63
C LYS A 199 -7.14 -5.89 7.38
N TRP A 200 -7.31 -4.96 6.46
CA TRP A 200 -8.58 -4.51 5.95
C TRP A 200 -8.75 -4.94 4.51
N GLN A 201 -9.99 -5.24 4.14
CA GLN A 201 -10.32 -5.63 2.78
C GLN A 201 -11.72 -5.16 2.43
N TRP A 202 -11.83 -4.46 1.30
CA TRP A 202 -13.09 -4.09 0.66
C TRP A 202 -13.27 -4.97 -0.59
N SER A 203 -14.41 -5.65 -0.72
CA SER A 203 -14.67 -6.61 -1.80
C SER A 203 -16.17 -6.79 -2.11
N ASP A 204 -16.52 -7.47 -3.19
CA ASP A 204 -17.91 -7.61 -3.67
C ASP A 204 -18.82 -8.54 -2.85
N GLY A 205 -18.51 -8.91 -1.60
CA GLY A 205 -19.41 -9.79 -0.82
C GLY A 205 -19.26 -11.30 -1.09
N ILE A 206 -18.77 -11.68 -2.27
CA ILE A 206 -18.92 -13.04 -2.83
C ILE A 206 -17.67 -13.92 -2.62
N VAL A 207 -16.52 -13.33 -2.30
CA VAL A 207 -15.25 -14.08 -2.29
C VAL A 207 -14.95 -14.62 -0.88
N PRO A 208 -14.97 -15.95 -0.64
CA PRO A 208 -14.46 -16.52 0.61
C PRO A 208 -12.95 -16.25 0.73
N TRP A 209 -12.45 -16.04 1.95
CA TRP A 209 -11.02 -15.93 2.16
C TRP A 209 -10.34 -17.23 1.73
N LYS A 210 -9.37 -17.15 0.81
CA LYS A 210 -8.36 -18.21 0.72
C LYS A 210 -7.48 -18.06 1.97
N VAL A 211 -7.64 -19.00 2.89
CA VAL A 211 -6.79 -19.17 4.09
C VAL A 211 -5.40 -19.56 3.65
#